data_AF-A0A2K0TQP8-F1
#
_entry.id   AF-A0A2K0TQP8-F1
#
_cell.length_a   1.000
_cell.length_b   1.000
_cell.length_c   1.000
_cell.angle_alpha   90.00
_cell.angle_beta   90.00
_cell.angle_gamma   90.00
#
_symmetry.space_group_name_H-M   'P 1'
#
loop_
_entity.id
_entity.type
_entity.pdbx_description
1 polymer ?
#
loop_
_entity_poly.entity_id
_entity_poly.type
_entity_poly.pdbx_seq_one_letter_code
_entity_poly.pdbx_strand_id
1 'polypeptide(L)'
;MIWAANASAGHTKKTTVIALYHVGYGLGNIISPQLFEPRWKPRYKPTWIILLVFSAILPSIVIGVLRVYLSRENKRRDKLEAENHVASNGFVETTTTDGIKVVHEVDTNQLDLTDRENLKFRYVL
;
A
#
# COMPACT_ATOMS: atom_id res chain seq x y z
N MET A 1 -8.25 3.81 5.08
CA MET A 1 -7.97 2.34 5.07
C MET A 1 -8.30 1.68 3.74
N ILE A 2 -9.45 1.97 3.13
CA ILE A 2 -9.88 1.38 1.84
C ILE A 2 -8.86 1.60 0.72
N TRP A 3 -8.27 2.79 0.61
CA TRP A 3 -7.28 3.08 -0.43
C TRP A 3 -6.00 2.22 -0.30
N ALA A 4 -5.41 2.11 0.88
CA ALA A 4 -4.21 1.28 1.11
C ALA A 4 -4.47 -0.22 0.84
N ALA A 5 -5.69 -0.66 1.17
CA ALA A 5 -6.22 -1.99 0.90
C ALA A 5 -6.40 -2.30 -0.59
N ASN A 6 -6.68 -1.28 -1.41
CA ASN A 6 -6.86 -1.39 -2.86
C ASN A 6 -5.55 -1.11 -3.63
N ALA A 7 -4.56 -0.49 -2.98
CA ALA A 7 -3.23 -0.24 -3.54
C ALA A 7 -2.23 -1.38 -3.25
N SER A 8 -2.62 -2.41 -2.48
CA SER A 8 -1.80 -3.56 -2.15
C SER A 8 -2.47 -4.84 -2.62
N ALA A 9 -1.77 -5.63 -3.44
CA ALA A 9 -2.19 -6.99 -3.80
C ALA A 9 -1.58 -8.01 -2.81
N GLY A 10 -2.29 -9.10 -2.60
CA GLY A 10 -1.94 -10.14 -1.64
C GLY A 10 -2.49 -9.90 -0.23
N HIS A 11 -3.03 -10.95 0.38
CA HIS A 11 -3.66 -10.91 1.70
C HIS A 11 -2.64 -10.53 2.79
N THR A 12 -1.45 -11.13 2.72
CA THR A 12 -0.39 -10.90 3.70
C THR A 12 0.05 -9.43 3.69
N LYS A 13 0.35 -8.88 2.52
CA LYS A 13 0.78 -7.49 2.36
C LYS A 13 -0.30 -6.49 2.80
N LYS A 14 -1.56 -6.75 2.43
CA LYS A 14 -2.70 -5.91 2.81
C LYS A 14 -2.85 -5.80 4.32
N THR A 15 -2.79 -6.93 5.03
CA THR A 15 -2.91 -6.97 6.49
C THR A 15 -1.73 -6.27 7.16
N THR A 16 -0.50 -6.46 6.68
CA THR A 16 0.68 -5.75 7.21
C THR A 16 0.55 -4.23 7.09
N VAL A 17 0.09 -3.72 5.94
CA VAL A 17 -0.10 -2.27 5.74
C VAL A 17 -1.17 -1.71 6.67
N ILE A 18 -2.27 -2.43 6.86
CA ILE A 18 -3.34 -2.02 7.79
C ILE A 18 -2.84 -2.04 9.25
N ALA A 19 -2.02 -3.04 9.62
CA ALA A 19 -1.43 -3.12 10.95
C ALA A 19 -0.48 -1.94 11.23
N LEU A 20 0.40 -1.60 10.28
CA LEU A 20 1.29 -0.44 10.40
C LEU A 20 0.51 0.88 10.55
N TYR A 21 -0.62 1.01 9.85
CA TYR A 21 -1.51 2.16 10.01
C TYR A 21 -2.05 2.28 11.45
N HIS A 22 -2.45 1.17 12.05
CA HIS A 22 -2.92 1.15 13.44
C HIS A 22 -1.82 1.49 14.44
N VAL A 23 -0.58 1.04 14.21
CA VAL A 23 0.57 1.42 15.04
C VAL A 23 0.79 2.94 14.99
N GLY A 24 0.78 3.53 13.81
CA GLY A 24 0.90 4.99 13.64
C GLY A 24 -0.23 5.75 14.33
N TYR A 25 -1.47 5.26 14.21
CA TYR A 25 -2.63 5.84 14.89
C TYR A 25 -2.49 5.78 16.42
N GLY A 26 -2.06 4.65 16.96
CA GLY A 26 -1.79 4.49 18.40
C GLY A 26 -0.73 5.48 18.90
N LEU A 27 0.38 5.61 18.17
CA LEU A 27 1.46 6.54 18.50
C LEU A 27 0.98 8.00 18.47
N GLY A 28 0.18 8.37 17.47
CA GLY A 28 -0.42 9.69 17.37
C GLY A 28 -1.29 10.06 18.58
N ASN A 29 -2.08 9.11 19.09
CA ASN A 29 -2.91 9.30 20.28
C ASN A 29 -2.10 9.46 21.58
N ILE A 30 -0.91 8.87 21.66
CA ILE A 30 -0.03 9.00 22.83
C ILE A 30 0.70 10.35 22.82
N ILE A 31 1.13 10.81 21.64
CA ILE A 31 1.90 12.06 21.48
C ILE A 31 0.99 13.30 21.53
N SER A 32 -0.24 13.21 21.05
CA SER A 32 -1.17 14.33 20.95
C SER A 32 -1.40 15.12 22.26
N PRO A 33 -1.64 14.50 23.45
CA PRO A 33 -1.81 15.26 24.68
C PRO A 33 -0.51 15.91 25.19
N GLN A 34 0.65 15.35 24.84
CA GLN A 34 1.95 15.87 25.29
C GLN A 34 2.28 17.22 24.65
N LEU A 35 1.69 17.52 23.49
CA LEU A 35 1.87 18.79 22.78
C LEU A 35 1.14 19.97 23.44
N PHE A 36 0.22 19.74 24.38
CA PHE A 36 -0.54 20.78 25.08
C PHE A 36 0.13 21.22 26.38
N GLU A 37 1.36 21.72 26.27
CA GLU A 37 2.10 22.21 27.44
C GLU A 37 1.48 23.51 28.02
N PRO A 38 1.40 23.64 29.36
CA PRO A 38 0.90 24.85 30.02
C PRO A 38 1.61 26.14 29.63
N ARG A 39 2.88 26.04 29.20
CA ARG A 39 3.73 27.16 28.76
C ARG A 39 3.15 27.91 27.56
N TRP A 40 2.31 27.27 26.75
CA TRP A 40 1.76 27.86 25.51
C TRP A 40 0.33 28.42 25.69
N LYS A 41 -0.18 28.49 26.93
CA LYS A 41 -1.47 29.13 27.25
C LYS A 41 -1.46 30.63 26.89
N PRO A 42 -2.64 31.23 26.60
CA PRO A 42 -3.99 30.62 26.53
C PRO A 42 -4.35 30.06 25.16
N ARG A 43 -3.57 30.38 24.11
CA ARG A 43 -3.98 30.16 22.71
C ARG A 43 -3.28 28.98 22.03
N TYR A 44 -2.26 28.39 22.64
CA TYR A 44 -1.57 27.18 22.18
C TYR A 44 -1.14 27.23 20.70
N LYS A 45 -0.74 28.40 20.19
CA LYS A 45 -0.44 28.60 18.76
C LYS A 45 0.56 27.56 18.21
N PRO A 46 1.66 27.22 18.91
CA PRO A 46 2.60 26.23 18.40
C PRO A 46 2.01 24.83 18.27
N THR A 47 1.20 24.40 19.25
CA THR A 47 0.50 23.12 19.24
C THR A 47 -0.40 23.00 18.01
N TRP A 48 -1.17 24.06 17.70
CA TRP A 48 -2.03 24.10 16.52
C TRP A 48 -1.25 24.06 15.20
N ILE A 49 -0.11 24.75 15.13
CA ILE A 49 0.77 24.72 13.95
C ILE A 49 1.31 23.30 13.73
N ILE A 50 1.83 22.66 14.79
CA ILE A 50 2.34 21.29 14.72
C ILE A 50 1.22 20.34 14.27
N LEU A 51 0.04 20.47 14.86
CA LEU A 51 -1.12 19.65 14.49
C LEU A 51 -1.48 19.83 13.01
N LEU A 52 -1.52 21.06 12.50
CA LEU A 52 -1.82 21.34 11.09
C LEU A 52 -0.75 20.74 10.15
N VAL A 53 0.53 20.86 10.51
CA VAL A 53 1.64 20.31 9.70
C VAL A 53 1.55 18.79 9.62
N PHE A 54 1.38 18.11 10.75
CA PHE A 54 1.37 16.64 10.80
C PHE A 54 0.05 16.02 10.34
N SER A 55 -1.09 16.70 10.50
CA SER A 55 -2.39 16.17 10.08
C SER A 55 -2.74 16.46 8.62
N ALA A 56 -2.31 17.59 8.08
CA ALA A 56 -2.72 18.03 6.74
C ALA A 56 -1.54 18.09 5.76
N ILE A 57 -0.45 18.78 6.12
CA ILE A 57 0.62 19.08 5.16
C ILE A 57 1.42 17.83 4.82
N LEU A 58 1.94 17.13 5.83
CA LEU A 58 2.75 15.92 5.62
C LEU A 58 1.97 14.83 4.87
N PRO A 59 0.73 14.46 5.29
CA PRO A 59 -0.06 13.48 4.56
C PRO A 59 -0.38 13.90 3.13
N SER A 60 -0.68 15.18 2.89
CA SER A 60 -0.96 15.69 1.54
C SER A 60 0.25 15.56 0.62
N ILE A 61 1.46 15.85 1.12
CA ILE A 61 2.71 15.66 0.37
C ILE A 61 2.92 14.18 0.04
N VAL A 62 2.78 13.29 1.03
CA VAL A 62 2.95 11.85 0.83
C VAL A 62 1.95 11.32 -0.19
N ILE A 63 0.67 11.69 -0.09
CA ILE A 63 -0.37 11.30 -1.06
C ILE A 63 -0.04 11.83 -2.45
N GLY A 64 0.41 13.09 -2.58
CA GLY A 64 0.79 13.68 -3.85
C GLY A 64 1.94 12.93 -4.54
N VAL A 65 3.01 12.65 -3.79
CA VAL A 65 4.17 11.89 -4.28
C VAL A 65 3.75 10.48 -4.69
N LEU A 66 2.96 9.81 -3.86
CA LEU A 66 2.50 8.44 -4.10
C LEU A 66 1.60 8.37 -5.32
N ARG A 67 0.72 9.35 -5.53
CA ARG A 67 -0.13 9.45 -6.72
C ARG A 67 0.70 9.57 -8.00
N VAL A 68 1.73 10.42 -8.01
CA VAL A 68 2.63 10.56 -9.16
C VAL A 68 3.42 9.28 -9.42
N TYR A 69 3.93 8.65 -8.35
CA TYR A 69 4.67 7.40 -8.45
C TYR A 69 3.81 6.27 -9.01
N LEU A 70 2.61 6.04 -8.45
CA LEU A 70 1.69 5.00 -8.90
C LEU A 70 1.17 5.27 -10.31
N SER A 71 0.96 6.54 -10.70
CA SER A 71 0.59 6.89 -12.08
C SER A 71 1.70 6.57 -13.07
N ARG A 72 2.97 6.84 -12.71
CA ARG A 72 4.13 6.47 -13.55
C ARG A 72 4.26 4.95 -13.67
N GLU A 73 4.05 4.23 -12.59
CA GLU A 73 4.12 2.77 -12.59
C GLU A 73 2.98 2.13 -13.41
N ASN A 74 1.74 2.63 -13.29
CA ASN A 74 0.64 2.20 -14.16
C ASN A 74 0.98 2.45 -15.64
N LYS A 75 1.48 3.64 -16.01
CA LYS A 75 1.91 3.93 -17.39
C LYS A 75 3.04 3.02 -17.88
N ARG A 76 3.97 2.63 -17.02
CA ARG A 76 5.03 1.68 -17.35
C ARG A 76 4.45 0.29 -17.62
N ARG A 77 3.48 -0.15 -16.80
CA ARG A 77 2.80 -1.44 -16.99
C ARG A 77 1.91 -1.46 -18.23
N ASP A 78 1.25 -0.34 -18.56
CA ASP A 78 0.45 -0.21 -19.78
C ASP A 78 1.34 -0.38 -21.04
N LYS A 79 2.57 0.13 -21.03
CA LYS A 79 3.54 -0.08 -22.12
C LYS A 79 3.98 -1.54 -22.24
N LEU A 80 4.27 -2.19 -21.12
CA LEU A 80 4.67 -3.60 -21.10
C LEU A 80 3.53 -4.53 -21.58
N GLU A 81 2.28 -4.18 -21.26
CA GLU A 81 1.09 -4.87 -21.76
C GLU A 81 0.93 -4.69 -23.28
N ALA A 82 1.11 -3.47 -23.79
CA ALA A 82 1.07 -3.19 -25.22
C ALA A 82 2.19 -3.92 -26.01
N GLU A 83 3.32 -4.21 -25.38
CA GLU A 83 4.44 -4.97 -25.95
C GLU A 83 4.24 -6.51 -25.86
N ASN A 84 3.10 -7.01 -25.34
CA ASN A 84 2.83 -8.44 -25.07
C ASN A 84 3.86 -9.11 -24.14
N HIS A 85 4.60 -8.34 -23.35
CA HIS A 85 5.59 -8.87 -22.40
C HIS A 85 4.97 -9.31 -21.07
N VAL A 86 3.63 -9.24 -20.94
CA VAL A 86 2.90 -9.64 -19.73
C VAL A 86 2.30 -11.03 -19.96
N ALA A 87 2.99 -12.06 -19.46
CA ALA A 87 2.46 -13.41 -19.45
C ALA A 87 1.17 -13.46 -18.63
N SER A 88 0.08 -13.95 -19.25
CA SER A 88 -1.26 -13.97 -18.66
C SER A 88 -1.38 -14.92 -17.46
N ASN A 89 -0.49 -15.91 -17.34
CA ASN A 89 -0.72 -17.11 -16.56
C ASN A 89 0.44 -17.38 -15.60
N GLY A 90 0.11 -17.62 -14.33
CA GLY A 90 1.05 -18.21 -13.37
C GLY A 90 0.99 -19.73 -13.50
N PHE A 91 2.14 -20.38 -13.69
CA PHE A 91 2.22 -21.84 -13.67
C PHE A 91 2.50 -22.29 -12.24
N VAL A 92 1.59 -23.04 -11.62
CA VAL A 92 1.81 -23.66 -10.32
C VAL A 92 2.08 -25.14 -10.54
N GLU A 93 3.33 -25.55 -10.34
CA GLU A 93 3.70 -26.98 -10.31
C GLU A 93 3.20 -27.59 -9.00
N THR A 94 2.08 -28.30 -9.02
CA THR A 94 1.64 -29.12 -7.89
C THR A 94 2.15 -30.53 -8.11
N THR A 95 2.96 -31.05 -7.18
CA THR A 95 3.45 -32.44 -7.21
C THR A 95 2.50 -33.28 -6.37
N THR A 96 1.66 -34.09 -7.03
CA THR A 96 0.83 -35.10 -6.36
C THR A 96 1.72 -36.22 -5.79
N THR A 97 1.23 -36.92 -4.77
CA THR A 97 1.90 -37.99 -4.00
C THR A 97 2.51 -39.15 -4.80
N ASP A 98 2.29 -39.22 -6.12
CA ASP A 98 2.84 -40.24 -7.02
C ASP A 98 4.01 -39.74 -7.92
N GLY A 99 4.58 -38.55 -7.64
CA GLY A 99 5.77 -38.06 -8.34
C GLY A 99 5.53 -37.55 -9.77
N ILE A 100 4.27 -37.43 -10.19
CA ILE A 100 3.87 -36.83 -11.48
C ILE A 100 3.64 -35.33 -11.28
N LYS A 101 4.41 -34.51 -12.00
CA LYS A 101 4.27 -33.05 -12.03
C LYS A 101 3.10 -32.65 -12.93
N VAL A 102 2.00 -32.16 -12.35
CA VAL A 102 0.88 -31.60 -13.12
C VAL A 102 0.94 -30.08 -12.99
N VAL A 103 1.20 -29.42 -14.12
CA VAL A 103 1.20 -27.96 -14.21
C VAL A 103 -0.25 -27.50 -14.30
N HIS A 104 -0.80 -27.00 -13.19
CA HIS A 104 -2.10 -26.35 -13.22
C HIS A 104 -1.91 -24.88 -13.61
N GLU A 105 -2.63 -24.48 -14.66
CA GLU A 105 -2.81 -23.07 -15.00
C GLU A 105 -3.73 -22.47 -13.94
N VAL A 106 -3.13 -21.75 -13.00
CA VAL A 106 -3.84 -21.16 -11.88
C VAL A 106 -3.88 -19.65 -12.13
N ASP A 107 -5.06 -19.06 -12.00
CA ASP A 107 -5.21 -17.61 -12.12
C ASP A 107 -4.24 -16.94 -11.14
N THR A 108 -3.47 -15.96 -11.62
CA THR A 108 -2.53 -15.14 -10.85
C THR A 108 -3.12 -14.54 -9.57
N ASN A 109 -4.45 -14.47 -9.45
CA ASN A 109 -5.16 -14.07 -8.23
C ASN A 109 -5.19 -15.11 -7.10
N GLN A 110 -5.01 -16.40 -7.39
CA GLN A 110 -4.94 -17.45 -6.37
C GLN A 110 -3.53 -17.63 -5.80
N LEU A 111 -2.52 -17.10 -6.50
CA LEU A 111 -1.19 -16.92 -5.98
C LEU A 111 -1.20 -15.64 -5.14
N ASP A 112 -0.78 -15.70 -3.87
CA ASP A 112 -0.66 -14.52 -2.97
C ASP A 112 0.50 -13.61 -3.42
N LEU A 113 0.45 -13.14 -4.67
CA LEU A 113 1.46 -12.31 -5.31
C LEU A 113 1.33 -10.87 -4.83
N THR A 114 2.47 -10.27 -4.49
CA THR A 114 2.50 -8.86 -4.14
C THR A 114 2.23 -7.99 -5.38
N ASP A 115 1.79 -6.74 -5.18
CA ASP A 115 1.52 -5.78 -6.27
C ASP A 115 2.74 -5.47 -7.16
N ARG A 116 3.95 -5.82 -6.72
CA ARG A 116 5.18 -5.72 -7.54
C ARG A 116 5.41 -6.96 -8.42
N GLU A 117 4.94 -8.11 -7.99
CA GLU A 117 5.07 -9.39 -8.70
C GLU A 117 3.90 -9.60 -9.67
N ASN A 118 2.70 -9.13 -9.30
CA ASN A 118 1.55 -9.15 -10.17
C ASN A 118 1.55 -7.94 -11.13
N LEU A 119 2.09 -8.13 -12.34
CA LEU A 119 2.13 -7.10 -13.39
C LEU A 119 0.75 -6.76 -13.97
N LYS A 120 -0.26 -7.64 -13.82
CA LYS A 120 -1.67 -7.35 -14.15
C LYS A 120 -2.34 -6.43 -13.11
N PHE A 121 -1.79 -6.33 -11.90
CA PHE A 121 -2.35 -5.45 -10.87
C PHE A 121 -2.26 -3.98 -11.31
N ARG A 122 -3.39 -3.28 -11.19
CA ARG A 122 -3.51 -1.85 -11.50
C ARG A 122 -3.76 -1.08 -10.21
N TYR A 123 -2.92 -0.10 -9.93
CA TYR A 123 -3.07 0.74 -8.75
C TYR A 123 -4.26 1.68 -8.92
N VAL A 124 -5.13 1.71 -7.92
CA VAL A 124 -6.28 2.64 -7.87
C VAL A 124 -5.78 4.03 -7.47
N LEU A 125 -6.00 5.01 -8.36
CA LEU A 125 -5.51 6.38 -8.25
C LEU A 125 -6.54 7.38 -7.72
#